data_AF-C4F7G7-F1
#
_entry.id   AF-C4F7G7-F1
#
_cell.length_a   1.000
_cell.length_b   1.000
_cell.length_c   1.000
_cell.angle_alpha   90.00
_cell.angle_beta   90.00
_cell.angle_gamma   90.00
#
_symmetry.space_group_name_H-M   'P 1'
#
loop_
_entity.id
_entity.type
_entity.pdbx_description
1 polymer ?
#
loop_
_entity_poly.entity_id
_entity_poly.type
_entity_poly.pdbx_seq_one_letter_code
_entity_poly.pdbx_strand_id
1 'polypeptide(L)'
;MATLISDKYEAHKAEVNARFDQLRANEEELNRIFAEIYDMEGEVPIEVEDKYVSVARIFDTAEEIPESFKGNRYVRTKRDEIISLISYAAGCMFGRYSLDVEGLVLADAGDTVEDYLAKMPDPAHVTFMPDADNVLPITDDEYFKDDIVARLVDFIRTVYGSETLNDNLAFIADALSPAAKAAPLEVIRAYFLKEFYADHCSTYKKRPIYWLLDAGKKNSFKALFYMHRYRPDLMACIRTDYVHPQQERLRGRIADAEEELAHCEPRRKAALNKKLKQLRDQETELIAYEEKIHRFADQMIAIDLDDGVKTNYATFQDVLAKVK
;
A
#
# COMPACT_ATOMS: atom_id res chain seq x y z
N MET A 1 -15.75 20.45 -1.59
CA MET A 1 -16.44 20.38 -0.28
C MET A 1 -15.79 19.27 0.50
N ALA A 2 -15.54 19.46 1.80
CA ALA A 2 -14.99 18.40 2.61
C ALA A 2 -15.97 17.21 2.66
N THR A 3 -15.44 16.00 2.64
CA THR A 3 -16.24 14.76 2.62
C THR A 3 -15.66 13.74 3.57
N LEU A 4 -16.54 12.95 4.17
CA LEU A 4 -16.15 11.84 5.03
C LEU A 4 -16.00 10.58 4.18
N ILE A 5 -14.91 9.84 4.42
CA ILE A 5 -14.69 8.53 3.82
C ILE A 5 -15.78 7.57 4.30
N SER A 6 -16.27 7.70 5.54
CA SER A 6 -17.39 6.90 6.06
C SER A 6 -18.64 7.04 5.19
N ASP A 7 -19.01 8.27 4.80
CA ASP A 7 -20.20 8.51 3.99
C ASP A 7 -20.02 7.94 2.57
N LYS A 8 -18.82 8.10 2.00
CA LYS A 8 -18.47 7.52 0.69
C LYS A 8 -18.42 5.99 0.73
N TYR A 9 -17.96 5.42 1.83
CA TYR A 9 -17.96 3.98 2.07
C TYR A 9 -19.39 3.44 2.12
N GLU A 10 -20.29 4.05 2.89
CA GLU A 10 -21.69 3.61 2.98
C GLU A 10 -22.40 3.71 1.62
N ALA A 11 -22.18 4.80 0.88
CA ALA A 11 -22.72 4.96 -0.47
C ALA A 11 -22.18 3.87 -1.43
N HIS A 12 -20.87 3.60 -1.38
CA HIS A 12 -20.24 2.57 -2.21
C HIS A 12 -20.74 1.16 -1.84
N LYS A 13 -20.82 0.84 -0.55
CA LYS A 13 -21.35 -0.42 -0.04
C LYS A 13 -22.79 -0.65 -0.50
N ALA A 14 -23.65 0.37 -0.40
CA ALA A 14 -25.02 0.29 -0.87
C ALA A 14 -25.10 0.04 -2.38
N GLU A 15 -24.31 0.76 -3.18
CA GLU A 15 -24.27 0.59 -4.63
C GLU A 15 -23.79 -0.80 -5.05
N VAL A 16 -22.68 -1.28 -4.47
CA VAL A 16 -22.12 -2.60 -4.75
C VAL A 16 -23.08 -3.71 -4.37
N ASN A 17 -23.69 -3.63 -3.19
CA ASN A 17 -24.65 -4.64 -2.74
C ASN A 17 -25.92 -4.64 -3.58
N ALA A 18 -26.40 -3.47 -4.03
CA ALA A 18 -27.52 -3.40 -4.96
C ALA A 18 -27.19 -4.04 -6.33
N ARG A 19 -25.97 -3.85 -6.83
CA ARG A 19 -25.50 -4.53 -8.07
C ARG A 19 -25.43 -6.05 -7.90
N PHE A 20 -25.02 -6.53 -6.72
CA PHE A 20 -25.06 -7.95 -6.39
C PHE A 20 -26.49 -8.49 -6.44
N ASP A 21 -27.41 -7.85 -5.73
CA ASP A 21 -28.81 -8.28 -5.67
C ASP A 21 -29.47 -8.27 -7.06
N GLN A 22 -29.16 -7.24 -7.87
CA GLN A 22 -29.63 -7.15 -9.25
C GLN A 22 -29.07 -8.27 -10.14
N LEU A 23 -27.77 -8.59 -10.04
CA LEU A 23 -27.19 -9.68 -10.84
C LEU A 23 -27.81 -11.01 -10.46
N ARG A 24 -27.96 -11.28 -9.16
CA ARG A 24 -28.61 -12.49 -8.67
C ARG A 24 -30.04 -12.60 -9.21
N ALA A 25 -30.83 -11.55 -9.10
CA ALA A 25 -32.21 -11.55 -9.62
C ALA A 25 -32.26 -11.78 -11.14
N ASN A 26 -31.31 -11.22 -11.89
CA ASN A 26 -31.21 -11.46 -13.33
C ASN A 26 -30.86 -12.92 -13.66
N GLU A 27 -29.92 -13.53 -12.91
CA GLU A 27 -29.55 -14.94 -13.10
C GLU A 27 -30.73 -15.88 -12.75
N GLU A 28 -31.46 -15.59 -11.67
CA GLU A 28 -32.67 -16.33 -11.29
C GLU A 28 -33.79 -16.18 -12.34
N GLU A 29 -33.96 -14.99 -12.91
CA GLU A 29 -34.92 -14.77 -14.01
C GLU A 29 -34.54 -15.56 -15.27
N LEU A 30 -33.26 -15.57 -15.62
CA LEU A 30 -32.77 -16.37 -16.74
C LEU A 30 -33.02 -17.86 -16.50
N ASN A 31 -32.75 -18.37 -15.30
CA ASN A 31 -33.03 -19.76 -14.95
C ASN A 31 -34.51 -20.11 -15.14
N ARG A 32 -35.42 -19.20 -14.76
CA ARG A 32 -36.87 -19.38 -14.94
C ARG A 32 -37.25 -19.46 -16.42
N ILE A 33 -36.75 -18.51 -17.23
CA ILE A 33 -36.99 -18.50 -18.67
C ILE A 33 -36.47 -19.79 -19.32
N PHE A 34 -35.30 -20.28 -18.90
CA PHE A 34 -34.77 -21.55 -19.42
C PHE A 34 -35.60 -22.76 -18.99
N ALA A 35 -36.03 -22.83 -17.73
CA ALA A 35 -36.88 -23.92 -17.26
C ALA A 35 -38.19 -23.99 -18.05
N GLU A 36 -38.80 -22.84 -18.36
CA GLU A 36 -39.99 -22.76 -19.21
C GLU A 36 -39.72 -23.21 -20.65
N ILE A 37 -38.62 -22.76 -21.26
CA ILE A 37 -38.26 -23.14 -22.65
C ILE A 37 -38.01 -24.65 -22.80
N TYR A 38 -37.49 -25.30 -21.77
CA TYR A 38 -37.12 -26.72 -21.80
C TYR A 38 -38.18 -27.65 -21.16
N ASP A 39 -39.35 -27.13 -20.78
CA ASP A 39 -40.37 -27.89 -20.03
C ASP A 39 -39.82 -28.57 -18.75
N MET A 40 -38.88 -27.89 -18.06
CA MET A 40 -38.20 -28.36 -16.85
C MET A 40 -38.63 -27.60 -15.59
N GLU A 41 -39.80 -26.97 -15.61
CA GLU A 41 -40.34 -26.27 -14.45
C GLU A 41 -40.47 -27.21 -13.24
N GLY A 42 -39.83 -26.87 -12.12
CA GLY A 42 -39.80 -27.70 -10.91
C GLY A 42 -38.79 -28.86 -10.92
N GLU A 43 -38.13 -29.13 -12.05
CA GLU A 43 -37.08 -30.15 -12.18
C GLU A 43 -35.68 -29.56 -11.93
N VAL A 44 -35.51 -28.26 -12.13
CA VAL A 44 -34.25 -27.53 -11.90
C VAL A 44 -34.41 -26.41 -10.88
N PRO A 45 -33.40 -26.15 -10.03
CA PRO A 45 -33.43 -25.02 -9.11
C PRO A 45 -33.35 -23.71 -9.89
N ILE A 46 -34.20 -22.75 -9.52
CA ILE A 46 -34.20 -21.40 -10.10
C ILE A 46 -33.30 -20.48 -9.31
N GLU A 47 -33.29 -20.65 -7.99
CA GLU A 47 -32.56 -19.84 -7.02
C GLU A 47 -31.05 -19.99 -7.20
N VAL A 48 -30.36 -18.85 -7.19
CA VAL A 48 -28.90 -18.82 -7.25
C VAL A 48 -28.35 -18.69 -5.85
N GLU A 49 -27.51 -19.65 -5.45
CA GLU A 49 -26.81 -19.57 -4.17
C GLU A 49 -25.84 -18.38 -4.16
N ASP A 50 -25.79 -17.66 -3.04
CA ASP A 50 -24.95 -16.47 -2.87
C ASP A 50 -23.48 -16.70 -3.24
N LYS A 51 -22.96 -17.93 -3.05
CA LYS A 51 -21.58 -18.31 -3.38
C LYS A 51 -21.24 -18.33 -4.87
N TYR A 52 -22.24 -18.37 -5.76
CA TYR A 52 -22.06 -18.43 -7.21
C TYR A 52 -22.17 -17.07 -7.90
N VAL A 53 -22.73 -16.06 -7.23
CA VAL A 53 -22.86 -14.71 -7.77
C VAL A 53 -21.45 -14.10 -7.92
N SER A 54 -21.18 -13.61 -9.14
CA SER A 54 -19.81 -13.30 -9.60
C SER A 54 -19.39 -11.83 -9.47
N VAL A 55 -20.13 -11.04 -8.69
CA VAL A 55 -19.81 -9.63 -8.39
C VAL A 55 -19.65 -9.41 -6.89
N ALA A 56 -19.03 -8.29 -6.53
CA ALA A 56 -18.69 -8.00 -5.15
C ALA A 56 -19.92 -7.85 -4.25
N ARG A 57 -19.79 -8.30 -3.00
CA ARG A 57 -20.68 -7.93 -1.90
C ARG A 57 -19.84 -7.50 -0.70
N ILE A 58 -20.19 -6.36 -0.12
CA ILE A 58 -19.45 -5.72 0.97
C ILE A 58 -20.20 -5.90 2.29
N PHE A 59 -19.48 -6.42 3.28
CA PHE A 59 -19.86 -6.48 4.69
C PHE A 59 -18.95 -5.56 5.50
N ASP A 60 -19.34 -5.14 6.70
CA ASP A 60 -18.45 -4.31 7.52
C ASP A 60 -17.31 -5.16 8.08
N THR A 61 -17.66 -6.31 8.65
CA THR A 61 -16.72 -7.23 9.30
C THR A 61 -16.86 -8.65 8.78
N ALA A 62 -15.86 -9.48 9.06
CA ALA A 62 -15.87 -10.88 8.64
C ALA A 62 -16.95 -11.70 9.37
N GLU A 63 -17.33 -11.28 10.58
CA GLU A 63 -18.35 -11.94 11.41
C GLU A 63 -19.76 -11.72 10.88
N GLU A 64 -19.99 -10.66 10.10
CA GLU A 64 -21.28 -10.37 9.46
C GLU A 64 -21.54 -11.26 8.23
N ILE A 65 -20.51 -11.95 7.71
CA ILE A 65 -20.60 -12.76 6.49
C ILE A 65 -21.47 -14.00 6.78
N PRO A 66 -22.63 -14.17 6.13
CA PRO A 66 -23.48 -15.34 6.33
C PRO A 66 -22.82 -16.62 5.78
N GLU A 67 -23.17 -17.79 6.35
CA GLU A 67 -22.63 -19.09 5.87
C GLU A 67 -22.97 -19.35 4.38
N SER A 68 -24.06 -18.77 3.84
CA SER A 68 -24.41 -18.88 2.42
C SER A 68 -23.36 -18.28 1.47
N PHE A 69 -22.55 -17.34 1.97
CA PHE A 69 -21.47 -16.70 1.22
C PHE A 69 -20.14 -17.46 1.30
N LYS A 70 -20.07 -18.55 2.08
CA LYS A 70 -18.84 -19.31 2.25
C LYS A 70 -18.35 -19.88 0.91
N GLY A 71 -17.10 -19.55 0.59
CA GLY A 71 -16.48 -19.92 -0.70
C GLY A 71 -16.70 -18.90 -1.81
N ASN A 72 -17.51 -17.85 -1.60
CA ASN A 72 -17.60 -16.74 -2.53
C ASN A 72 -16.28 -15.94 -2.53
N ARG A 73 -15.67 -15.78 -3.71
CA ARG A 73 -14.41 -15.03 -3.89
C ARG A 73 -14.58 -13.52 -4.02
N TYR A 74 -15.81 -13.04 -4.13
CA TYR A 74 -16.18 -11.65 -4.34
C TYR A 74 -16.71 -10.99 -3.05
N VAL A 75 -16.73 -11.71 -1.93
CA VAL A 75 -17.01 -11.11 -0.63
C VAL A 75 -15.85 -10.22 -0.21
N ARG A 76 -16.18 -9.01 0.20
CA ARG A 76 -15.24 -7.99 0.65
C ARG A 76 -15.70 -7.40 1.98
N THR A 77 -14.76 -6.89 2.76
CA THR A 77 -14.99 -6.24 4.04
C THR A 77 -14.67 -4.75 3.97
N LYS A 78 -15.05 -3.98 5.00
CA LYS A 78 -14.61 -2.58 5.16
C LYS A 78 -13.10 -2.44 5.05
N ARG A 79 -12.36 -3.38 5.65
CA ARG A 79 -10.90 -3.43 5.57
C ARG A 79 -10.42 -3.58 4.13
N ASP A 80 -11.03 -4.46 3.34
CA ASP A 80 -10.64 -4.68 1.94
C ASP A 80 -10.86 -3.43 1.07
N GLU A 81 -11.92 -2.67 1.33
CA GLU A 81 -12.16 -1.40 0.64
C GLU A 81 -11.16 -0.32 1.03
N ILE A 82 -10.81 -0.22 2.31
CA ILE A 82 -9.79 0.73 2.76
C ILE A 82 -8.39 0.36 2.24
N ILE A 83 -8.04 -0.93 2.18
CA ILE A 83 -6.80 -1.38 1.54
C ILE A 83 -6.80 -1.02 0.05
N SER A 84 -7.94 -1.17 -0.64
CA SER A 84 -8.09 -0.76 -2.04
C SER A 84 -7.86 0.73 -2.22
N LEU A 85 -8.44 1.57 -1.35
CA LEU A 85 -8.24 3.02 -1.34
C LEU A 85 -6.76 3.39 -1.11
N ILE A 86 -6.10 2.77 -0.12
CA ILE A 86 -4.68 3.00 0.16
C ILE A 86 -3.81 2.57 -1.05
N SER A 87 -4.16 1.46 -1.70
CA SER A 87 -3.46 0.98 -2.90
C SER A 87 -3.61 1.94 -4.08
N TYR A 88 -4.80 2.54 -4.24
CA TYR A 88 -5.04 3.59 -5.23
C TYR A 88 -4.24 4.85 -4.89
N ALA A 89 -4.24 5.29 -3.63
CA ALA A 89 -3.44 6.42 -3.16
C ALA A 89 -1.94 6.21 -3.43
N ALA A 90 -1.40 5.03 -3.12
CA ALA A 90 -0.02 4.65 -3.47
C ALA A 90 0.23 4.69 -4.98
N GLY A 91 -0.76 4.28 -5.80
CA GLY A 91 -0.70 4.45 -7.24
C GLY A 91 -0.63 5.89 -7.70
N CYS A 92 -1.36 6.80 -7.06
CA CYS A 92 -1.23 8.24 -7.30
C CYS A 92 0.12 8.79 -6.83
N MET A 93 0.63 8.33 -5.68
CA MET A 93 1.97 8.69 -5.19
C MET A 93 3.06 8.27 -6.18
N PHE A 94 2.92 7.13 -6.85
CA PHE A 94 3.88 6.72 -7.89
C PHE A 94 3.57 7.29 -9.27
N GLY A 95 2.42 7.95 -9.47
CA GLY A 95 2.00 8.49 -10.77
C GLY A 95 1.39 7.46 -11.71
N ARG A 96 1.14 6.23 -11.24
CA ARG A 96 0.42 5.21 -12.00
C ARG A 96 -1.01 5.67 -12.33
N TYR A 97 -1.60 6.44 -11.43
CA TYR A 97 -2.91 7.07 -11.59
C TYR A 97 -2.81 8.57 -11.34
N SER A 98 -3.84 9.32 -11.77
CA SER A 98 -4.04 10.72 -11.44
C SER A 98 -5.45 10.95 -10.90
N LEU A 99 -5.63 12.05 -10.18
CA LEU A 99 -6.95 12.58 -9.82
C LEU A 99 -7.55 13.42 -10.96
N ASP A 100 -6.72 13.85 -11.91
CA ASP A 100 -7.08 14.79 -12.98
C ASP A 100 -7.48 14.09 -14.29
N VAL A 101 -7.11 12.81 -14.46
CA VAL A 101 -7.42 12.00 -15.65
C VAL A 101 -7.79 10.57 -15.29
N GLU A 102 -8.67 9.97 -16.10
CA GLU A 102 -9.06 8.56 -15.96
C GLU A 102 -8.02 7.62 -16.57
N GLY A 103 -7.89 6.42 -15.98
CA GLY A 103 -7.03 5.36 -16.50
C GLY A 103 -5.59 5.39 -16.00
N LEU A 104 -4.72 4.62 -16.65
CA LEU A 104 -3.29 4.54 -16.32
C LEU A 104 -2.54 5.74 -16.90
N VAL A 105 -1.69 6.34 -16.07
CA VAL A 105 -0.84 7.46 -16.49
C VAL A 105 0.59 6.97 -16.70
N LEU A 106 1.31 6.60 -15.64
CA LEU A 106 2.64 5.99 -15.74
C LEU A 106 2.57 4.46 -15.67
N ALA A 107 2.89 3.81 -16.78
CA ALA A 107 2.81 2.37 -16.94
C ALA A 107 3.79 1.82 -17.99
N ASP A 108 4.68 2.64 -18.53
CA ASP A 108 5.70 2.26 -19.51
C ASP A 108 7.10 2.25 -18.85
N ALA A 109 8.06 1.54 -19.46
CA ALA A 109 9.38 1.35 -18.90
C ALA A 109 10.19 2.65 -18.84
N GLY A 110 10.62 3.03 -17.64
CA GLY A 110 11.42 4.23 -17.38
C GLY A 110 10.60 5.52 -17.29
N ASP A 111 9.27 5.43 -17.20
CA ASP A 111 8.36 6.58 -17.12
C ASP A 111 8.79 7.59 -16.04
N THR A 112 8.73 8.87 -16.40
CA THR A 112 9.19 9.99 -15.57
C THR A 112 8.05 10.90 -15.15
N VAL A 113 8.34 11.90 -14.29
CA VAL A 113 7.35 12.92 -13.93
C VAL A 113 7.03 13.81 -15.12
N GLU A 114 7.99 14.01 -16.03
CA GLU A 114 7.79 14.73 -17.28
C GLU A 114 6.74 14.02 -18.16
N ASP A 115 6.79 12.69 -18.24
CA ASP A 115 5.79 11.89 -18.97
C ASP A 115 4.42 11.97 -18.30
N TYR A 116 4.37 12.04 -16.97
CA TYR A 116 3.13 12.23 -16.21
C TYR A 116 2.51 13.58 -16.54
N LEU A 117 3.31 14.64 -16.46
CA LEU A 117 2.88 16.01 -16.75
C LEU A 117 2.40 16.16 -18.19
N ALA A 118 3.04 15.51 -19.17
CA ALA A 118 2.62 15.52 -20.56
C ALA A 118 1.23 14.92 -20.79
N LYS A 119 0.76 14.07 -19.88
CA LYS A 119 -0.57 13.43 -19.91
C LYS A 119 -1.63 14.22 -19.11
N MET A 120 -1.27 15.30 -18.43
CA MET A 120 -2.20 16.11 -17.64
C MET A 120 -2.93 17.15 -18.50
N PRO A 121 -4.22 17.46 -18.21
CA PRO A 121 -4.97 18.48 -18.92
C PRO A 121 -4.40 19.90 -18.67
N ASP A 122 -3.87 20.13 -17.46
CA ASP A 122 -3.12 21.34 -17.11
C ASP A 122 -1.84 20.97 -16.34
N PRO A 123 -0.69 20.85 -17.02
CA PRO A 123 0.58 20.48 -16.39
C PRO A 123 1.08 21.48 -15.34
N ALA A 124 0.57 22.72 -15.33
CA ALA A 124 0.95 23.72 -14.34
C ALA A 124 0.16 23.60 -13.03
N HIS A 125 -0.99 22.90 -13.04
CA HIS A 125 -1.92 22.80 -11.92
C HIS A 125 -2.43 21.36 -11.72
N VAL A 126 -1.50 20.43 -11.49
CA VAL A 126 -1.82 19.05 -11.13
C VAL A 126 -2.35 18.97 -9.70
N THR A 127 -3.48 18.28 -9.49
CA THR A 127 -4.13 18.18 -8.18
C THR A 127 -3.26 17.44 -7.14
N PHE A 128 -2.60 16.36 -7.55
CA PHE A 128 -1.69 15.59 -6.70
C PHE A 128 -0.49 15.06 -7.49
N MET A 129 0.66 15.69 -7.30
CA MET A 129 1.89 15.30 -8.00
C MET A 129 2.43 13.96 -7.52
N PRO A 130 2.89 13.08 -8.42
CA PRO A 130 3.61 11.88 -8.00
C PRO A 130 4.96 12.22 -7.37
N ASP A 131 5.56 11.22 -6.76
CA ASP A 131 6.91 11.27 -6.24
C ASP A 131 7.93 11.46 -7.35
N ALA A 132 8.87 12.38 -7.11
CA ALA A 132 9.82 12.81 -8.13
C ALA A 132 10.86 11.72 -8.43
N ASP A 133 11.38 11.09 -7.38
CA ASP A 133 12.49 10.13 -7.47
C ASP A 133 12.02 8.67 -7.50
N ASN A 134 10.70 8.44 -7.39
CA ASN A 134 10.08 7.11 -7.42
C ASN A 134 10.42 6.27 -6.18
N VAL A 135 10.78 6.90 -5.06
CA VAL A 135 11.12 6.21 -3.81
C VAL A 135 10.24 6.73 -2.67
N LEU A 136 9.44 5.84 -2.09
CA LEU A 136 8.62 6.15 -0.92
C LEU A 136 9.17 5.41 0.31
N PRO A 137 9.94 6.08 1.18
CA PRO A 137 10.45 5.47 2.39
C PRO A 137 9.32 5.12 3.38
N ILE A 138 9.54 4.02 4.11
CA ILE A 138 8.69 3.56 5.19
C ILE A 138 9.52 3.51 6.47
N THR A 139 9.58 4.62 7.20
CA THR A 139 10.34 4.71 8.45
C THR A 139 9.46 4.49 9.68
N ASP A 140 10.06 4.16 10.83
CA ASP A 140 9.34 4.04 12.11
C ASP A 140 8.75 5.39 12.57
N ASP A 141 9.39 6.49 12.17
CA ASP A 141 9.00 7.87 12.43
C ASP A 141 9.33 8.76 11.22
N GLU A 142 8.46 9.74 10.95
CA GLU A 142 8.55 10.67 9.81
C GLU A 142 9.89 11.42 9.82
N TYR A 143 10.58 11.44 8.69
CA TYR A 143 11.92 12.04 8.57
C TYR A 143 12.21 12.48 7.15
N PHE A 144 11.91 11.61 6.19
CA PHE A 144 12.03 11.94 4.79
C PHE A 144 10.80 12.72 4.34
N LYS A 145 11.01 13.68 3.42
CA LYS A 145 9.98 14.54 2.83
C LYS A 145 8.87 13.76 2.11
N ASP A 146 9.22 12.57 1.62
CA ASP A 146 8.43 11.67 0.78
C ASP A 146 7.97 10.42 1.56
N ASP A 147 7.98 10.48 2.90
CA ASP A 147 7.45 9.43 3.77
C ASP A 147 6.03 9.02 3.35
N ILE A 148 5.82 7.71 3.16
CA ILE A 148 4.57 7.19 2.59
C ILE A 148 3.32 7.54 3.41
N VAL A 149 3.46 7.67 4.74
CA VAL A 149 2.34 8.02 5.62
C VAL A 149 2.02 9.50 5.49
N ALA A 150 3.04 10.36 5.46
CA ALA A 150 2.86 11.80 5.19
C ALA A 150 2.19 12.01 3.83
N ARG A 151 2.65 11.28 2.79
CA ARG A 151 2.04 11.31 1.46
C ARG A 151 0.58 10.82 1.45
N LEU A 152 0.24 9.82 2.26
CA LEU A 152 -1.15 9.38 2.41
C LEU A 152 -1.99 10.47 3.06
N VAL A 153 -1.50 11.12 4.11
CA VAL A 153 -2.19 12.25 4.75
C VAL A 153 -2.45 13.37 3.75
N ASP A 154 -1.45 13.72 2.93
CA ASP A 154 -1.58 14.73 1.88
C ASP A 154 -2.60 14.33 0.81
N PHE A 155 -2.59 13.07 0.39
CA PHE A 155 -3.57 12.53 -0.55
C PHE A 155 -4.99 12.64 0.02
N ILE A 156 -5.21 12.18 1.26
CA ILE A 156 -6.53 12.26 1.92
C ILE A 156 -6.98 13.71 2.08
N ARG A 157 -6.06 14.61 2.45
CA ARG A 157 -6.34 16.05 2.55
C ARG A 157 -6.76 16.63 1.20
N THR A 158 -6.10 16.23 0.12
CA THR A 158 -6.34 16.70 -1.24
C THR A 158 -7.70 16.23 -1.76
N VAL A 159 -8.01 14.95 -1.60
CA VAL A 159 -9.25 14.34 -2.12
C VAL A 159 -10.47 14.69 -1.28
N TYR A 160 -10.35 14.61 0.05
CA TYR A 160 -11.49 14.69 0.96
C TYR A 160 -11.58 16.01 1.72
N GLY A 161 -10.57 16.88 1.62
CA GLY A 161 -10.52 18.18 2.28
C GLY A 161 -9.86 18.15 3.65
N SER A 162 -9.34 19.30 4.09
CA SER A 162 -8.65 19.42 5.38
C SER A 162 -9.59 19.37 6.59
N GLU A 163 -10.85 19.75 6.42
CA GLU A 163 -11.84 19.84 7.51
C GLU A 163 -12.19 18.47 8.09
N THR A 164 -12.21 17.41 7.26
CA THR A 164 -12.56 16.03 7.66
C THR A 164 -11.34 15.13 7.81
N LEU A 165 -10.12 15.68 7.72
CA LEU A 165 -8.88 14.90 7.66
C LEU A 165 -8.71 13.96 8.87
N ASN A 166 -8.93 14.47 10.09
CA ASN A 166 -8.73 13.67 11.30
C ASN A 166 -9.76 12.53 11.40
N ASP A 167 -11.02 12.79 11.07
CA ASP A 167 -12.09 11.78 11.07
C ASP A 167 -11.82 10.71 10.01
N ASN A 168 -11.35 11.12 8.84
CA ASN A 168 -10.98 10.23 7.75
C ASN A 168 -9.78 9.34 8.10
N LEU A 169 -8.74 9.89 8.73
CA LEU A 169 -7.60 9.11 9.20
C LEU A 169 -8.01 8.13 10.31
N ALA A 170 -8.89 8.55 11.23
CA ALA A 170 -9.45 7.68 12.26
C ALA A 170 -10.26 6.52 11.65
N PHE A 171 -11.10 6.81 10.65
CA PHE A 171 -11.86 5.78 9.93
C PHE A 171 -10.97 4.77 9.21
N ILE A 172 -9.91 5.26 8.53
CA ILE A 172 -8.91 4.38 7.90
C ILE A 172 -8.23 3.51 8.94
N ALA A 173 -7.78 4.09 10.06
CA ALA A 173 -7.10 3.35 11.12
C ALA A 173 -8.01 2.30 11.76
N ASP A 174 -9.28 2.63 12.03
CA ASP A 174 -10.28 1.70 12.56
C ASP A 174 -10.50 0.52 11.60
N ALA A 175 -10.71 0.78 10.31
CA ALA A 175 -10.88 -0.29 9.32
C ALA A 175 -9.64 -1.21 9.20
N LEU A 176 -8.43 -0.65 9.35
CA LEU A 176 -7.20 -1.43 9.36
C LEU A 176 -7.06 -2.25 10.64
N SER A 177 -7.31 -1.66 11.81
CA SER A 177 -7.12 -2.32 13.10
C SER A 177 -8.14 -1.82 14.15
N PRO A 178 -9.36 -2.38 14.17
CA PRO A 178 -10.45 -1.87 15.02
C PRO A 178 -10.16 -1.93 16.53
N ALA A 179 -9.31 -2.87 16.95
CA ALA A 179 -8.94 -3.08 18.35
C ALA A 179 -7.63 -2.37 18.75
N ALA A 180 -7.01 -1.59 17.84
CA ALA A 180 -5.75 -0.92 18.13
C ALA A 180 -5.93 0.20 19.16
N LYS A 181 -5.10 0.18 20.20
CA LYS A 181 -5.01 1.26 21.20
C LYS A 181 -3.85 2.20 20.87
N ALA A 182 -3.86 2.75 19.67
CA ALA A 182 -2.81 3.61 19.14
C ALA A 182 -3.44 4.78 18.36
N ALA A 183 -2.68 5.86 18.14
CA ALA A 183 -3.17 6.98 17.34
C ALA A 183 -3.37 6.55 15.88
N PRO A 184 -4.30 7.17 15.12
CA PRO A 184 -4.58 6.76 13.74
C PRO A 184 -3.35 6.66 12.83
N LEU A 185 -2.44 7.64 12.91
CA LEU A 185 -1.20 7.64 12.13
C LEU A 185 -0.25 6.50 12.52
N GLU A 186 -0.23 6.09 13.79
CA GLU A 186 0.58 4.96 14.24
C GLU A 186 0.03 3.64 13.69
N VAL A 187 -1.29 3.49 13.64
CA VAL A 187 -1.96 2.31 13.05
C VAL A 187 -1.67 2.23 11.55
N ILE A 188 -1.82 3.35 10.83
CA ILE A 188 -1.54 3.44 9.39
C ILE A 188 -0.05 3.15 9.11
N ARG A 189 0.87 3.70 9.91
CA ARG A 189 2.31 3.42 9.77
C ARG A 189 2.62 1.95 10.03
N ALA A 190 2.01 1.35 11.05
CA ALA A 190 2.17 -0.08 11.33
C ALA A 190 1.67 -0.95 10.17
N TYR A 191 0.58 -0.56 9.52
CA TYR A 191 0.05 -1.21 8.32
C TYR A 191 1.07 -1.19 7.17
N PHE A 192 1.63 -0.03 6.82
CA PHE A 192 2.67 0.05 5.78
C PHE A 192 3.92 -0.77 6.09
N LEU A 193 4.35 -0.79 7.36
CA LEU A 193 5.54 -1.53 7.79
C LEU A 193 5.37 -3.06 7.75
N LYS A 194 4.15 -3.57 7.94
CA LYS A 194 3.93 -5.01 8.24
C LYS A 194 3.02 -5.73 7.24
N GLU A 195 2.02 -5.04 6.70
CA GLU A 195 0.87 -5.66 6.05
C GLU A 195 0.73 -5.23 4.59
N PHE A 196 0.92 -3.94 4.29
CA PHE A 196 0.73 -3.37 2.95
C PHE A 196 1.40 -4.19 1.85
N TYR A 197 2.67 -4.57 2.02
CA TYR A 197 3.38 -5.29 0.97
C TYR A 197 2.85 -6.71 0.76
N ALA A 198 2.35 -7.37 1.82
CA ALA A 198 1.74 -8.69 1.70
C ALA A 198 0.41 -8.60 0.95
N ASP A 199 -0.42 -7.61 1.28
CA ASP A 199 -1.69 -7.33 0.58
C ASP A 199 -1.44 -7.01 -0.88
N HIS A 200 -0.47 -6.13 -1.17
CA HIS A 200 -0.05 -5.78 -2.52
C HIS A 200 0.43 -7.01 -3.30
N CYS A 201 1.28 -7.87 -2.71
CA CYS A 201 1.69 -9.12 -3.34
C CYS A 201 0.49 -10.03 -3.66
N SER A 202 -0.51 -10.10 -2.78
CA SER A 202 -1.73 -10.87 -2.96
C SER A 202 -2.56 -10.35 -4.14
N THR A 203 -2.83 -9.04 -4.17
CA THR A 203 -3.57 -8.37 -5.25
C THR A 203 -2.95 -8.62 -6.61
N TYR A 204 -1.62 -8.60 -6.70
CA TYR A 204 -0.88 -8.85 -7.94
C TYR A 204 -0.50 -10.33 -8.15
N LYS A 205 -1.12 -11.28 -7.45
CA LYS A 205 -0.89 -12.73 -7.62
C LYS A 205 0.59 -13.12 -7.60
N LYS A 206 1.33 -12.58 -6.61
CA LYS A 206 2.79 -12.75 -6.43
C LYS A 206 3.64 -12.16 -7.57
N ARG A 207 3.15 -11.11 -8.22
CA ARG A 207 3.87 -10.32 -9.24
C ARG A 207 3.73 -8.82 -8.92
N PRO A 208 4.17 -8.38 -7.74
CA PRO A 208 3.98 -7.01 -7.28
C PRO A 208 4.64 -6.01 -8.24
N ILE A 209 3.99 -4.86 -8.45
CA ILE A 209 4.52 -3.78 -9.31
C ILE A 209 5.24 -2.68 -8.52
N TYR A 210 4.83 -2.42 -7.28
CA TYR A 210 5.63 -1.70 -6.30
C TYR A 210 6.55 -2.70 -5.60
N TRP A 211 7.85 -2.49 -5.63
CA TRP A 211 8.85 -3.37 -5.04
C TRP A 211 9.35 -2.77 -3.74
N LEU A 212 9.40 -3.61 -2.69
CA LEU A 212 9.82 -3.20 -1.36
C LEU A 212 11.31 -3.52 -1.18
N LEU A 213 12.12 -2.48 -1.07
CA LEU A 213 13.45 -2.55 -0.49
C LEU A 213 13.30 -2.83 1.01
N ASP A 214 13.99 -3.86 1.49
CA ASP A 214 13.86 -4.31 2.88
C ASP A 214 15.23 -4.72 3.42
N ALA A 215 15.79 -3.90 4.31
CA ALA A 215 17.09 -4.17 4.90
C ALA A 215 17.10 -5.41 5.79
N GLY A 216 15.95 -5.75 6.38
CA GLY A 216 15.82 -6.95 7.19
C GLY A 216 14.92 -6.80 8.40
N LYS A 217 15.16 -7.67 9.38
CA LYS A 217 14.26 -7.88 10.52
C LYS A 217 14.40 -6.81 11.60
N LYS A 218 15.46 -6.00 11.55
CA LYS A 218 15.62 -4.86 12.47
C LYS A 218 14.87 -3.62 11.96
N ASN A 219 14.29 -3.69 10.76
CA ASN A 219 13.61 -2.57 10.10
C ASN A 219 14.51 -1.34 10.03
N SER A 220 15.81 -1.52 9.73
CA SER A 220 16.73 -0.39 9.68
C SER A 220 16.46 0.54 8.49
N PHE A 221 15.94 -0.03 7.39
CA PHE A 221 15.50 0.69 6.20
C PHE A 221 14.45 -0.10 5.42
N LYS A 222 13.40 0.58 4.98
CA LYS A 222 12.41 0.10 4.02
C LYS A 222 12.00 1.23 3.09
N ALA A 223 11.81 0.93 1.81
CA ALA A 223 11.27 1.88 0.85
C ALA A 223 10.58 1.14 -0.29
N LEU A 224 9.51 1.72 -0.84
CA LEU A 224 8.85 1.22 -2.04
C LEU A 224 9.34 2.00 -3.25
N PHE A 225 9.49 1.32 -4.38
CA PHE A 225 9.59 1.97 -5.69
C PHE A 225 8.70 1.27 -6.71
N TYR A 226 8.27 2.01 -7.73
CA TYR A 226 7.42 1.45 -8.78
C TYR A 226 8.25 0.97 -9.96
N MET A 227 8.10 -0.32 -10.33
CA MET A 227 8.94 -0.97 -11.33
C MET A 227 8.83 -0.35 -12.73
N HIS A 228 7.68 0.21 -13.11
CA HIS A 228 7.54 0.82 -14.45
C HIS A 228 8.34 2.12 -14.53
N ARG A 229 8.53 2.82 -13.41
CA ARG A 229 9.39 4.01 -13.31
C ARG A 229 10.84 3.67 -12.92
N TYR A 230 11.22 2.39 -12.95
CA TYR A 230 12.57 2.00 -12.63
C TYR A 230 13.53 2.54 -13.69
N ARG A 231 14.64 3.14 -13.24
CA ARG A 231 15.75 3.55 -14.09
C ARG A 231 17.05 2.94 -13.56
N PRO A 232 18.07 2.69 -14.41
CA PRO A 232 19.32 2.05 -14.01
C PRO A 232 20.04 2.74 -12.85
N ASP A 233 19.90 4.06 -12.71
CA ASP A 233 20.47 4.89 -11.66
C ASP A 233 19.70 4.87 -10.33
N LEU A 234 18.51 4.26 -10.27
CA LEU A 234 17.65 4.29 -9.08
C LEU A 234 18.36 3.78 -7.82
N MET A 235 19.17 2.73 -7.93
CA MET A 235 19.91 2.19 -6.77
C MET A 235 21.00 3.15 -6.27
N ALA A 236 21.59 3.95 -7.16
CA ALA A 236 22.52 5.02 -6.77
C ALA A 236 21.78 6.15 -6.04
N CYS A 237 20.62 6.58 -6.54
CA CYS A 237 19.78 7.57 -5.86
C CYS A 237 19.33 7.08 -4.48
N ILE A 238 18.82 5.84 -4.38
CA ILE A 238 18.43 5.22 -3.09
C ILE A 238 19.59 5.25 -2.10
N ARG A 239 20.80 4.93 -2.56
CA ARG A 239 21.99 4.90 -1.73
C ARG A 239 22.33 6.26 -1.14
N THR A 240 22.39 7.28 -2.01
CA THR A 240 22.84 8.63 -1.65
C THR A 240 21.77 9.41 -0.91
N ASP A 241 20.52 9.33 -1.36
CA ASP A 241 19.44 10.21 -0.88
C ASP A 241 18.65 9.62 0.29
N TYR A 242 18.78 8.30 0.54
CA TYR A 242 18.01 7.61 1.59
C TYR A 242 18.88 6.79 2.53
N VAL A 243 19.71 5.88 2.01
CA VAL A 243 20.48 4.96 2.87
C VAL A 243 21.55 5.72 3.66
N HIS A 244 22.32 6.60 3.03
CA HIS A 244 23.33 7.41 3.74
C HIS A 244 22.70 8.35 4.78
N PRO A 245 21.66 9.15 4.46
CA PRO A 245 20.95 9.95 5.47
C PRO A 245 20.36 9.13 6.62
N GLN A 246 19.86 7.93 6.34
CA GLN A 246 19.35 7.04 7.39
C GLN A 246 20.49 6.51 8.29
N GLN A 247 21.67 6.23 7.75
CA GLN A 247 22.85 5.88 8.55
C GLN A 247 23.28 7.04 9.45
N GLU A 248 23.33 8.27 8.92
CA GLU A 248 23.65 9.46 9.70
C GLU A 248 22.65 9.68 10.83
N ARG A 249 21.35 9.55 10.54
CA ARG A 249 20.28 9.62 11.54
C ARG A 249 20.45 8.56 12.65
N LEU A 250 20.75 7.31 12.30
CA LEU A 250 20.98 6.26 13.29
C LEU A 250 22.18 6.58 14.18
N ARG A 251 23.30 7.05 13.60
CA ARG A 251 24.48 7.49 14.37
C ARG A 251 24.15 8.62 15.34
N GLY A 252 23.40 9.63 14.90
CA GLY A 252 22.94 10.71 15.76
C GLY A 252 22.09 10.20 16.92
N ARG A 253 21.08 9.35 16.63
CA ARG A 253 20.22 8.75 17.67
C ARG A 253 20.97 7.86 18.64
N ILE A 254 22.04 7.19 18.20
CA ILE A 254 22.93 6.40 19.06
C ILE A 254 23.69 7.34 20.01
N ALA A 255 24.30 8.40 19.48
CA ALA A 255 25.02 9.39 20.28
C ALA A 255 24.11 10.03 21.33
N ASP A 256 22.91 10.47 20.94
CA ASP A 256 21.92 11.04 21.87
C ASP A 256 21.52 10.05 22.96
N ALA A 257 21.31 8.78 22.60
CA ALA A 257 20.94 7.74 23.56
C ALA A 257 22.09 7.37 24.51
N GLU A 258 23.34 7.46 24.06
CA GLU A 258 24.54 7.27 24.91
C GLU A 258 24.70 8.42 25.91
N GLU A 259 24.52 9.65 25.46
CA GLU A 259 24.55 10.84 26.32
C GLU A 259 23.43 10.79 27.36
N GLU A 260 22.20 10.44 26.95
CA GLU A 260 21.08 10.26 27.87
C GLU A 260 21.38 9.15 28.89
N LEU A 261 21.95 8.02 28.45
CA LEU A 261 22.30 6.91 29.34
C LEU A 261 23.34 7.29 30.39
N ALA A 262 24.30 8.15 30.05
CA ALA A 262 25.34 8.62 30.98
C ALA A 262 24.76 9.46 32.13
N HIS A 263 23.70 10.23 31.86
CA HIS A 263 23.11 11.17 32.83
C HIS A 263 21.76 10.70 33.41
N CYS A 264 21.24 9.55 32.99
CA CYS A 264 19.92 9.10 33.42
C CYS A 264 19.88 8.53 34.85
N GLU A 265 18.72 8.68 35.47
CA GLU A 265 18.37 8.03 36.73
C GLU A 265 18.45 6.49 36.62
N PRO A 266 18.85 5.77 37.69
CA PRO A 266 19.01 4.31 37.67
C PRO A 266 17.78 3.54 37.14
N ARG A 267 16.56 4.05 37.39
CA ARG A 267 15.30 3.43 36.94
C ARG A 267 15.12 3.43 35.42
N ARG A 268 15.75 4.36 34.67
CA ARG A 268 15.65 4.47 33.20
C ARG A 268 16.76 3.73 32.46
N LYS A 269 17.85 3.35 33.14
CA LYS A 269 19.02 2.70 32.53
C LYS A 269 18.67 1.44 31.73
N ALA A 270 17.78 0.59 32.23
CA ALA A 270 17.41 -0.65 31.53
C ALA A 270 16.68 -0.38 30.20
N ALA A 271 15.75 0.58 30.20
CA ALA A 271 15.00 0.96 28.99
C ALA A 271 15.92 1.62 27.95
N LEU A 272 16.82 2.50 28.39
CA LEU A 272 17.78 3.16 27.49
C LEU A 272 18.80 2.19 26.90
N ASN A 273 19.33 1.24 27.70
CA ASN A 273 20.19 0.18 27.17
C ASN A 273 19.48 -0.67 26.11
N LYS A 274 18.19 -0.98 26.30
CA LYS A 274 17.40 -1.70 25.29
C LYS A 274 17.25 -0.90 24.00
N LYS A 275 16.94 0.41 24.10
CA LYS A 275 16.85 1.32 22.96
C LYS A 275 18.20 1.43 22.22
N LEU A 276 19.29 1.63 22.95
CA LEU A 276 20.63 1.70 22.39
C LEU A 276 21.02 0.42 21.65
N LYS A 277 20.70 -0.74 22.23
CA LYS A 277 20.89 -2.03 21.57
C LYS A 277 20.09 -2.13 20.27
N GLN A 278 18.83 -1.72 20.27
CA GLN A 278 18.00 -1.71 19.06
C GLN A 278 18.59 -0.82 17.97
N LEU A 279 19.03 0.39 18.32
CA LEU A 279 19.63 1.33 17.37
C LEU A 279 20.95 0.78 16.78
N ARG A 280 21.82 0.18 17.61
CA ARG A 280 23.06 -0.46 17.14
C ARG A 280 22.80 -1.69 16.26
N ASP A 281 21.79 -2.50 16.59
CA ASP A 281 21.35 -3.60 15.75
C ASP A 281 20.86 -3.07 14.37
N GLN A 282 20.11 -1.96 14.36
CA GLN A 282 19.65 -1.30 13.13
C GLN A 282 20.81 -0.74 12.32
N GLU A 283 21.77 -0.06 12.96
CA GLU A 283 22.96 0.49 12.30
C GLU A 283 23.78 -0.63 11.65
N THR A 284 24.01 -1.73 12.37
CA THR A 284 24.75 -2.88 11.85
C THR A 284 24.04 -3.51 10.64
N GLU A 285 22.71 -3.67 10.70
CA GLU A 285 21.89 -4.15 9.58
C GLU A 285 21.99 -3.20 8.37
N LEU A 286 21.91 -1.89 8.61
CA LEU A 286 21.94 -0.88 7.54
C LEU A 286 23.31 -0.75 6.87
N ILE A 287 24.42 -0.90 7.61
CA ILE A 287 25.77 -0.94 7.02
C ILE A 287 25.89 -2.14 6.08
N ALA A 288 25.50 -3.33 6.53
CA ALA A 288 25.53 -4.53 5.69
C ALA A 288 24.58 -4.44 4.49
N TYR A 289 23.45 -3.73 4.63
CA TYR A 289 22.52 -3.49 3.53
C TYR A 289 23.07 -2.48 2.52
N GLU A 290 23.73 -1.41 2.97
CA GLU A 290 24.36 -0.39 2.11
C GLU A 290 25.39 -1.02 1.18
N GLU A 291 26.20 -1.97 1.65
CA GLU A 291 27.16 -2.70 0.81
C GLU A 291 26.47 -3.43 -0.35
N LYS A 292 25.26 -3.97 -0.11
CA LYS A 292 24.48 -4.62 -1.18
C LYS A 292 23.94 -3.60 -2.17
N ILE A 293 23.37 -2.51 -1.68
CA ILE A 293 22.87 -1.42 -2.51
C ILE A 293 24.00 -0.79 -3.35
N HIS A 294 25.19 -0.60 -2.77
CA HIS A 294 26.40 -0.15 -3.46
C HIS A 294 26.70 -1.03 -4.67
N ARG A 295 26.75 -2.36 -4.49
CA ARG A 295 27.02 -3.29 -5.60
C ARG A 295 26.01 -3.12 -6.74
N PHE A 296 24.72 -2.94 -6.42
CA PHE A 296 23.69 -2.71 -7.44
C PHE A 296 23.79 -1.32 -8.08
N ALA A 297 24.15 -0.30 -7.31
CA ALA A 297 24.39 1.06 -7.81
C ALA A 297 25.55 1.08 -8.83
N ASP A 298 26.64 0.36 -8.58
CA ASP A 298 27.76 0.26 -9.53
C ASP A 298 27.38 -0.50 -10.81
N GLN A 299 26.49 -1.49 -10.69
CA GLN A 299 26.09 -2.33 -11.82
C GLN A 299 25.16 -1.63 -12.79
N MET A 300 24.41 -0.60 -12.35
CA MET A 300 23.47 0.17 -13.17
C MET A 300 22.58 -0.75 -14.02
N ILE A 301 22.01 -1.77 -13.38
CA ILE A 301 21.24 -2.82 -14.07
C ILE A 301 20.02 -2.17 -14.74
N ALA A 302 19.84 -2.37 -16.03
CA ALA A 302 18.57 -2.10 -16.70
C ALA A 302 17.62 -3.30 -16.55
N ILE A 303 16.32 -3.04 -16.47
CA ILE A 303 15.29 -4.10 -16.52
C ILE A 303 14.49 -3.97 -17.81
N ASP A 304 14.05 -5.10 -18.34
CA ASP A 304 13.09 -5.17 -19.45
C ASP A 304 11.74 -5.63 -18.90
N LEU A 305 10.68 -4.84 -19.07
CA LEU A 305 9.36 -5.21 -18.57
C LEU A 305 8.81 -6.48 -19.24
N ASP A 306 9.25 -6.79 -20.47
CA ASP A 306 8.82 -7.98 -21.22
C ASP A 306 9.36 -9.29 -20.64
N ASP A 307 10.48 -9.26 -19.91
CA ASP A 307 10.99 -10.41 -19.14
C ASP A 307 10.04 -10.83 -18.01
N GLY A 308 9.12 -9.93 -17.66
CA GLY A 308 8.11 -10.12 -16.65
C GLY A 308 8.62 -9.95 -15.22
N VAL A 309 7.68 -9.65 -14.32
CA VAL A 309 7.98 -9.29 -12.92
C VAL A 309 8.88 -10.31 -12.22
N LYS A 310 8.64 -11.62 -12.39
CA LYS A 310 9.40 -12.65 -11.65
C LYS A 310 10.88 -12.65 -11.98
N THR A 311 11.21 -12.49 -13.26
CA THR A 311 12.58 -12.48 -13.76
C THR A 311 13.31 -11.25 -13.23
N ASN A 312 12.72 -10.06 -13.44
CA ASN A 312 13.33 -8.81 -12.99
C ASN A 312 13.45 -8.72 -11.46
N TYR A 313 12.45 -9.20 -10.72
CA TYR A 313 12.49 -9.19 -9.26
C TYR A 313 13.62 -10.07 -8.72
N ALA A 314 13.89 -11.23 -9.36
CA ALA A 314 14.95 -12.13 -8.96
C ALA A 314 16.35 -11.48 -9.08
N THR A 315 16.53 -10.54 -10.02
CA THR A 315 17.75 -9.76 -10.18
C THR A 315 18.12 -8.96 -8.93
N PHE A 316 17.12 -8.45 -8.19
CA PHE A 316 17.32 -7.62 -6.99
C PHE A 316 17.00 -8.35 -5.68
N GLN A 317 16.91 -9.69 -5.69
CA GLN A 317 16.46 -10.49 -4.54
C GLN A 317 17.27 -10.29 -3.25
N ASP A 318 18.52 -9.84 -3.36
CA ASP A 318 19.43 -9.58 -2.23
C ASP A 318 19.03 -8.34 -1.41
N VAL A 319 18.28 -7.41 -2.03
CA VAL A 319 17.88 -6.12 -1.46
C VAL A 319 16.37 -5.95 -1.34
N LEU A 320 15.59 -6.73 -2.08
CA LEU A 320 14.13 -6.71 -2.03
C LEU A 320 13.57 -7.68 -0.98
N ALA A 321 12.39 -7.33 -0.44
CA ALA A 321 11.61 -8.22 0.41
C ALA A 321 11.26 -9.53 -0.31
N LYS A 322 11.00 -10.60 0.43
CA LYS A 322 10.53 -11.84 -0.19
C LYS A 322 9.05 -11.75 -0.56
N VAL A 323 8.72 -12.02 -1.82
CA VAL A 323 7.33 -12.26 -2.25
C VAL A 323 6.89 -13.61 -1.72
N LYS A 324 5.89 -13.65 -0.84
CA LYS A 324 5.42 -14.88 -0.19
C LYS A 324 4.26 -15.53 -0.94
#